data_AF-A0A374U9V9-F1
#
_entry.id   AF-A0A374U9V9-F1
#
_cell.length_a   1.000
_cell.length_b   1.000
_cell.length_c   1.000
_cell.angle_alpha   90.00
_cell.angle_beta   90.00
_cell.angle_gamma   90.00
#
_symmetry.space_group_name_H-M   'P 1'
#
loop_
_entity.id
_entity.type
_entity.pdbx_description
1 polymer ?
#
loop_
_entity_poly.entity_id
_entity_poly.type
_entity_poly.pdbx_seq_one_letter_code
_entity_poly.pdbx_strand_id
1 'polypeptide(L)'
;MRDGTFLQGATWRESLGRYERFVHERGAGRVLLLERGVGEMTPGIITLPFWSMAAKLPDAHLLSVNISGDSAPLQLGSKAEAIQADLGALLSAARVGDGA
;
A
#
# COMPACT_ATOMS: atom_id res chain seq x y z
N MET A 1 -15.63 29.34 -6.03
CA MET A 1 -14.42 28.86 -5.33
C MET A 1 -14.81 27.67 -4.46
N ARG A 2 -14.18 26.51 -4.64
CA ARG A 2 -14.20 25.41 -3.68
C ARG A 2 -13.05 25.67 -2.71
N ASP A 3 -13.29 25.60 -1.40
CA ASP A 3 -12.32 25.92 -0.33
C ASP A 3 -11.23 24.85 -0.12
N GLY A 4 -11.14 23.85 -1.01
CA GLY A 4 -10.04 22.88 -1.05
C GLY A 4 -9.98 21.92 0.14
N THR A 5 -10.86 22.07 1.13
CA THR A 5 -10.88 21.24 2.34
C THR A 5 -11.81 20.04 2.16
N PHE A 6 -11.22 18.85 2.25
CA PHE A 6 -11.99 17.61 2.32
C PHE A 6 -12.81 17.59 3.62
N LEU A 7 -14.14 17.42 3.50
CA LEU A 7 -15.03 17.33 4.64
C LEU A 7 -14.86 15.98 5.33
N GLN A 8 -14.27 16.00 6.51
CA GLN A 8 -14.01 14.82 7.31
C GLN A 8 -15.12 14.64 8.35
N GLY A 9 -16.08 13.75 8.09
CA GLY A 9 -17.12 13.39 9.06
C GLY A 9 -16.57 12.59 10.26
N ALA A 10 -17.43 12.29 11.24
CA ALA A 10 -17.04 11.47 12.40
C ALA A 10 -16.51 10.10 11.99
N THR A 11 -17.18 9.41 11.06
CA THR A 11 -16.77 8.10 10.54
C THR A 11 -15.41 8.13 9.87
N TRP A 12 -15.10 9.21 9.13
CA TRP A 12 -13.78 9.38 8.52
C TRP A 12 -12.70 9.49 9.60
N ARG A 13 -12.88 10.38 10.57
CA ARG A 13 -11.91 10.58 11.66
C ARG A 13 -11.68 9.31 12.47
N GLU A 14 -12.75 8.58 12.78
CA GLU A 14 -12.65 7.30 13.49
C GLU A 14 -11.88 6.25 12.68
N SER A 15 -12.15 6.16 11.38
CA SER A 15 -11.46 5.22 10.49
C SER A 15 -9.98 5.56 10.31
N LEU A 16 -9.67 6.85 10.19
CA LEU A 16 -8.29 7.35 10.18
C LEU A 16 -7.57 6.99 11.48
N GLY A 17 -8.21 7.20 12.63
CA GLY A 17 -7.61 6.84 13.93
C GLY A 17 -7.35 5.34 14.09
N ARG A 18 -8.20 4.47 13.51
CA ARG A 18 -7.92 3.01 13.46
C ARG A 18 -6.73 2.70 12.56
N TYR A 19 -6.64 3.34 11.40
CA TYR A 19 -5.53 3.16 10.48
C TYR A 19 -4.19 3.60 11.10
N GLU A 20 -4.14 4.81 11.67
CA GLU A 20 -2.94 5.35 12.30
C GLU A 20 -2.44 4.47 13.46
N ARG A 21 -3.38 3.98 14.29
CA ARG A 21 -3.06 3.04 15.38
C ARG A 21 -2.46 1.75 14.84
N PHE A 22 -3.06 1.16 13.81
CA PHE A 22 -2.53 -0.06 13.19
C PHE A 22 -1.11 0.13 12.66
N VAL A 23 -0.87 1.25 11.95
CA VAL A 23 0.46 1.58 11.44
C VAL A 23 1.48 1.75 12.58
N HIS A 24 1.09 2.44 13.65
CA HIS A 24 1.95 2.65 14.81
C HIS A 24 2.31 1.32 15.50
N GLU A 25 1.32 0.47 15.78
CA GLU A 25 1.52 -0.80 16.49
C GLU A 25 2.29 -1.84 15.68
N ARG A 26 2.18 -1.83 14.35
CA ARG A 26 2.81 -2.83 13.48
C ARG A 26 4.13 -2.38 12.84
N GLY A 27 4.43 -1.09 12.83
CA GLY A 27 5.57 -0.52 12.10
C GLY A 27 6.96 -0.99 12.57
N ALA A 28 7.09 -1.48 13.80
CA ALA A 28 8.35 -2.01 14.32
C ALA A 28 8.64 -3.46 13.90
N GLY A 29 7.66 -4.16 13.30
CA GLY A 29 7.81 -5.54 12.85
C GLY A 29 8.22 -5.67 11.38
N ARG A 30 8.10 -6.88 10.85
CA ARG A 30 8.17 -7.18 9.41
C ARG A 30 6.87 -6.74 8.75
N VAL A 31 6.95 -5.74 7.88
CA VAL A 31 5.78 -5.12 7.24
C VAL A 31 5.79 -5.35 5.74
N LEU A 32 4.69 -5.88 5.22
CA LEU A 32 4.41 -5.87 3.78
C LEU A 32 3.40 -4.77 3.48
N LEU A 33 3.83 -3.80 2.67
CA LEU A 33 2.98 -2.77 2.10
C LEU A 33 2.52 -3.27 0.73
N LEU A 34 1.27 -3.72 0.65
CA LEU A 34 0.71 -4.32 -0.55
C LEU A 34 -0.19 -3.33 -1.29
N GLU A 35 0.27 -2.81 -2.43
CA GLU A 35 -0.53 -1.98 -3.34
C GLU A 35 -1.23 -2.87 -4.36
N ARG A 36 -2.56 -2.76 -4.48
CA ARG A 36 -3.37 -3.64 -5.34
C ARG A 36 -4.22 -2.82 -6.29
N GLY A 37 -3.88 -2.83 -7.58
CA GLY A 37 -4.58 -2.05 -8.60
C GLY A 37 -4.58 -0.54 -8.32
N VAL A 38 -3.58 -0.05 -7.58
CA VAL A 38 -3.42 1.37 -7.29
C VAL A 38 -2.84 2.02 -8.54
N GLY A 39 -3.49 3.09 -9.01
CA GLY A 39 -3.04 3.85 -10.17
C GLY A 39 -2.72 5.31 -9.82
N GLU A 40 -2.28 6.05 -10.83
CA GLU A 40 -1.65 7.37 -10.68
C GLU A 40 -2.62 8.55 -10.48
N MET A 41 -3.93 8.31 -10.39
CA MET A 41 -4.92 9.39 -10.30
C MET A 41 -4.85 10.16 -8.99
N THR A 42 -4.54 9.48 -7.88
CA THR A 42 -4.51 10.08 -6.52
C THR A 42 -3.37 9.51 -5.69
N PRO A 43 -2.10 9.73 -6.11
CA PRO A 43 -0.94 9.08 -5.49
C PRO A 43 -0.75 9.47 -4.03
N GLY A 44 -1.30 10.61 -3.59
CA GLY A 44 -1.28 11.06 -2.20
C GLY A 44 -2.12 10.23 -1.22
N ILE A 45 -2.99 9.32 -1.70
CA ILE A 45 -3.85 8.50 -0.83
C ILE A 45 -3.16 7.21 -0.41
N ILE A 46 -2.45 6.53 -1.33
CA ILE A 46 -1.82 5.22 -1.06
C ILE A 46 -0.34 5.23 -1.45
N THR A 47 -0.03 5.49 -2.73
CA THR A 47 1.32 5.34 -3.30
C THR A 47 2.39 6.11 -2.52
N LEU A 48 2.23 7.43 -2.37
CA LEU A 48 3.23 8.27 -1.69
C LEU A 48 3.34 7.95 -0.18
N PRO A 49 2.23 7.77 0.57
CA PRO A 49 2.31 7.27 1.94
C PRO A 49 3.05 5.94 2.07
N PHE A 50 2.76 4.95 1.23
CA PHE A 50 3.41 3.65 1.29
C PHE A 50 4.90 3.74 0.96
N TRP A 51 5.28 4.54 -0.03
CA TRP A 51 6.69 4.78 -0.33
C TRP A 51 7.42 5.42 0.86
N SER A 52 6.78 6.41 1.51
CA SER A 52 7.32 7.03 2.71
C SER A 52 7.49 6.01 3.85
N MET A 53 6.51 5.12 4.03
CA MET A 53 6.56 4.06 5.03
C MET A 53 7.66 3.05 4.73
N ALA A 54 7.77 2.55 3.50
CA ALA A 54 8.83 1.60 3.11
C ALA A 54 10.23 2.17 3.35
N ALA A 55 10.42 3.46 3.09
CA ALA A 55 11.68 4.16 3.34
C ALA A 55 11.99 4.32 4.84
N LYS A 56 10.97 4.63 5.66
CA LYS A 56 11.15 4.97 7.09
C LYS A 56 11.14 3.77 8.02
N LEU A 57 10.32 2.76 7.72
CA LEU A 57 10.19 1.58 8.56
C LEU A 57 11.42 0.67 8.38
N PRO A 58 11.96 0.10 9.48
CA PRO A 58 13.22 -0.62 9.44
C PRO A 58 13.15 -1.86 8.53
N ASP A 59 12.07 -2.64 8.67
CA ASP A 59 11.86 -3.92 7.97
C ASP A 59 10.52 -3.92 7.23
N ALA A 60 10.39 -3.00 6.27
CA ALA A 60 9.23 -2.89 5.41
C ALA A 60 9.58 -3.15 3.94
N HIS A 61 8.74 -3.93 3.27
CA HIS A 61 8.79 -4.18 1.84
C HIS A 61 7.50 -3.69 1.17
N LEU A 62 7.66 -3.00 0.05
CA LEU A 62 6.59 -2.60 -0.85
C LEU A 62 6.44 -3.64 -1.96
N LEU A 63 5.23 -4.14 -2.14
CA LEU A 63 4.86 -4.96 -3.28
C LEU A 63 3.67 -4.32 -3.98
N SER A 64 3.87 -3.88 -5.23
CA SER A 64 2.77 -3.41 -6.07
C SER A 64 2.30 -4.53 -7.00
N VAL A 65 0.99 -4.68 -7.11
CA VAL A 65 0.36 -5.61 -8.05
C VAL A 65 -0.62 -4.83 -8.89
N ASN A 66 -0.38 -4.78 -10.19
CA ASN A 66 -1.30 -4.17 -11.13
C ASN A 66 -1.33 -4.94 -12.45
N ILE A 67 -2.43 -4.85 -13.18
CA ILE A 67 -2.54 -5.42 -14.53
C ILE A 67 -1.74 -4.58 -15.54
N SER A 68 -1.59 -3.28 -15.27
CA SER A 68 -0.63 -2.43 -15.95
C SER A 68 0.80 -2.76 -15.51
N GLY A 69 1.72 -2.77 -16.47
CA GLY A 69 3.14 -2.93 -16.18
C GLY A 69 3.72 -1.64 -15.64
N ASP A 70 3.72 -1.48 -14.32
CA ASP A 70 4.42 -0.41 -13.63
C ASP A 70 5.71 -0.94 -13.00
N SER A 71 6.73 -0.08 -12.93
CA SER A 71 8.00 -0.44 -12.29
C SER A 71 8.00 -0.03 -10.82
N ALA A 72 8.65 -0.85 -9.99
CA ALA A 72 8.86 -0.49 -8.59
C ALA A 72 9.66 0.82 -8.46
N PRO A 73 9.38 1.66 -7.45
CA PRO A 73 10.10 2.90 -7.22
C PRO A 73 11.59 2.67 -7.00
N LEU A 74 12.42 3.19 -7.92
CA LEU A 74 13.88 3.05 -7.88
C LEU A 74 14.50 3.52 -6.57
N GLN A 75 13.97 4.59 -5.96
CA GLN A 75 14.46 5.11 -4.69
C GLN A 75 14.29 4.17 -3.49
N LEU A 76 13.43 3.14 -3.60
CA LEU A 76 13.28 2.13 -2.56
C LEU A 76 14.24 0.93 -2.75
N GLY A 77 14.94 0.86 -3.89
CA GLY A 77 15.90 -0.20 -4.18
C GLY A 77 15.31 -1.59 -3.93
N SER A 78 16.02 -2.43 -3.16
CA SER A 78 15.58 -3.78 -2.83
C SER A 78 14.34 -3.86 -1.93
N LYS A 79 13.89 -2.74 -1.35
CA LYS A 79 12.67 -2.72 -0.53
C LYS A 79 11.38 -2.68 -1.37
N ALA A 80 11.45 -2.62 -2.69
CA ALA A 80 10.26 -2.55 -3.54
C ALA A 80 10.31 -3.53 -4.72
N GLU A 81 9.17 -4.13 -4.99
CA GLU A 81 8.95 -5.01 -6.14
C GLU A 81 7.58 -4.73 -6.78
N ALA A 82 7.48 -4.95 -8.08
CA ALA A 82 6.25 -4.78 -8.84
C ALA A 82 5.93 -6.07 -9.61
N ILE A 83 4.70 -6.54 -9.49
CA ILE A 83 4.17 -7.70 -10.18
C ILE A 83 3.10 -7.21 -11.16
N GLN A 84 3.35 -7.44 -12.45
CA GLN A 84 2.34 -7.26 -13.48
C GLN A 84 1.47 -8.52 -13.56
N ALA A 85 0.25 -8.46 -13.04
CA ALA A 85 -0.68 -9.59 -13.04
C ALA A 85 -2.14 -9.16 -12.96
N ASP A 86 -3.03 -10.02 -13.48
CA ASP A 86 -4.44 -9.98 -13.10
C ASP A 86 -4.59 -10.31 -11.60
N LEU A 87 -5.29 -9.44 -10.87
CA LEU A 87 -5.39 -9.55 -9.41
C LEU A 87 -6.22 -10.78 -8.98
N GLY A 88 -7.22 -11.18 -9.77
CA GLY A 88 -8.04 -12.34 -9.50
C GLY A 88 -7.25 -13.64 -9.67
N ALA A 89 -6.47 -13.74 -10.75
CA ALA A 89 -5.57 -14.85 -11.02
C ALA A 89 -4.48 -14.96 -9.96
N LEU A 90 -3.84 -13.84 -9.59
CA LEU A 90 -2.80 -13.82 -8.56
C LEU A 90 -3.34 -14.32 -7.20
N LEU A 91 -4.49 -13.80 -6.77
CA LEU A 91 -5.10 -14.25 -5.52
C LEU A 91 -5.50 -15.73 -5.55
N SER A 92 -6.01 -16.21 -6.69
CA SER A 92 -6.38 -17.61 -6.84
C SER A 92 -5.16 -18.51 -6.71
N ALA A 93 -4.03 -18.13 -7.32
CA ALA A 93 -2.76 -18.85 -7.17
C ALA A 93 -2.22 -18.80 -5.74
N ALA A 94 -2.27 -17.64 -5.08
CA ALA A 94 -1.77 -17.47 -3.71
C ALA A 94 -2.55 -18.30 -2.66
N ARG A 95 -3.84 -18.56 -2.89
CA ARG A 95 -4.68 -19.39 -2.01
C ARG A 95 -4.32 -20.88 -2.05
N VAL A 96 -3.63 -21.35 -3.10
CA VAL A 96 -3.24 -22.76 -3.24
C VAL A 96 -2.07 -23.12 -2.29
N GLY A 97 -1.44 -22.12 -1.65
CA GLY A 97 -0.33 -22.31 -0.71
C GLY A 97 -0.69 -22.83 0.69
N ASP A 98 -1.97 -22.90 1.07
CA ASP A 98 -2.41 -23.35 2.41
C ASP A 98 -2.50 -24.90 2.53
N GLY A 99 -1.56 -25.63 1.92
CA GLY A 99 -1.61 -27.09 1.81
C GLY A 99 -0.25 -27.80 1.85
N ALA A 100 0.74 -27.26 2.57
CA ALA A 100 2.01 -27.92 2.86
C ALA A 100 2.38 -27.81 4.34
#